data_AF-M8DCY7-F1
#
_entry.id   AF-M8DCY7-F1
#
_cell.length_a   1.000
_cell.length_b   1.000
_cell.length_c   1.000
_cell.angle_alpha   90.00
_cell.angle_beta   90.00
_cell.angle_gamma   90.00
#
_symmetry.space_group_name_H-M   'P 1'
#
loop_
_entity.id
_entity.type
_entity.pdbx_description
1 polymer ?
#
loop_
_entity_poly.entity_id
_entity_poly.type
_entity_poly.pdbx_seq_one_letter_code
_entity_poly.pdbx_strand_id
1 'polypeptide(L)'
;MSTIGIPGLILILVLALVLFGPKKLPELGRAVGHTLKEFKNATRGLTRDDDEEEEAKPKDQQQQAKTAVVTEKDAFDREKMEREIRERLERERLEKEIREKLEQERLQAENAQHKA
;
A
#
# COMPACT_ATOMS: atom_id res chain seq x y z
N MET A 1 45.46 -11.80 -29.70
CA MET A 1 44.01 -11.88 -29.98
C MET A 1 43.35 -10.71 -29.29
N SER A 2 42.62 -9.89 -30.02
CA SER A 2 42.08 -8.62 -29.56
C SER A 2 41.11 -8.84 -28.41
N THR A 3 41.48 -8.37 -27.22
CA THR A 3 40.65 -8.37 -26.03
C THR A 3 39.55 -7.32 -26.21
N ILE A 4 38.54 -7.66 -27.02
CA ILE A 4 37.21 -7.04 -26.95
C ILE A 4 36.63 -7.49 -25.59
N GLY A 5 37.11 -6.86 -24.54
CA GLY A 5 36.64 -7.04 -23.18
C GLY A 5 35.81 -5.84 -22.75
N ILE A 6 35.91 -5.50 -21.47
CA ILE A 6 35.31 -4.31 -20.86
C ILE A 6 35.44 -3.03 -21.74
N PRO A 7 36.58 -2.73 -22.40
CA PRO A 7 36.69 -1.53 -23.24
C PRO A 7 35.68 -1.47 -24.40
N GLY A 8 35.39 -2.61 -25.04
CA GLY A 8 34.42 -2.67 -26.13
C GLY A 8 32.98 -2.47 -25.64
N LEU A 9 32.66 -3.02 -24.47
CA LEU A 9 31.35 -2.84 -23.84
C LEU A 9 31.11 -1.37 -23.46
N ILE A 10 32.12 -0.69 -22.92
CA ILE A 10 32.05 0.75 -22.61
C ILE A 10 31.75 1.58 -23.86
N LEU A 11 32.39 1.28 -25.00
CA LEU A 11 32.14 2.00 -26.25
C LEU A 11 30.68 1.86 -26.70
N ILE A 12 30.12 0.65 -26.64
CA ILE A 12 28.71 0.39 -26.97
C ILE A 12 27.79 1.11 -25.97
N LEU A 13 28.13 1.10 -24.68
CA LEU A 13 27.37 1.78 -23.64
C LEU A 13 27.32 3.30 -23.89
N VAL A 14 28.45 3.93 -24.24
CA VAL A 14 28.50 5.35 -24.57
C VAL A 14 27.61 5.66 -25.78
N LEU A 15 27.65 4.84 -26.83
CA LEU A 15 26.79 5.04 -27.99
C LEU A 15 25.30 4.93 -27.62
N ALA A 16 24.94 3.94 -26.79
CA ALA A 16 23.59 3.80 -26.27
C ALA A 16 23.18 5.00 -25.39
N LEU A 17 24.09 5.53 -24.57
CA LEU A 17 23.86 6.72 -23.75
C LEU A 17 23.67 7.98 -24.58
N VAL A 18 24.29 8.08 -25.76
CA VAL A 18 24.06 9.21 -26.69
C VAL A 18 22.68 9.11 -27.34
N LEU A 19 22.26 7.91 -27.75
CA LEU A 19 20.96 7.70 -28.39
C LEU A 19 19.79 7.81 -27.40
N PHE A 20 19.91 7.17 -26.23
CA PHE A 20 18.83 7.08 -25.25
C PHE A 20 18.96 8.12 -24.12
N GLY A 21 20.16 8.61 -23.82
CA GLY A 21 20.43 9.51 -22.71
C GLY A 21 20.75 8.79 -21.39
N PRO A 22 21.66 9.32 -20.56
CA PRO A 22 22.08 8.70 -19.29
C PRO A 22 21.00 8.62 -18.23
N LYS A 23 19.92 9.41 -18.36
CA LYS A 23 18.78 9.36 -17.44
C LYS A 23 17.79 8.25 -17.79
N LYS A 24 17.72 7.80 -19.05
CA LYS A 24 16.71 6.84 -19.53
C LYS A 24 17.05 5.39 -19.24
N LEU A 25 18.32 5.00 -19.36
CA LEU A 25 18.77 3.65 -18.99
C LEU A 25 18.48 3.29 -17.52
N PRO A 26 18.79 4.12 -16.51
CA PRO A 26 18.46 3.81 -15.12
C PRO A 26 16.95 3.86 -14.83
N GLU A 27 16.19 4.71 -15.54
CA GLU A 27 14.73 4.76 -15.44
C GLU A 27 14.09 3.45 -15.95
N LEU A 28 14.52 2.97 -17.12
CA LEU A 28 14.09 1.69 -17.69
C LEU A 28 14.53 0.50 -16.82
N GLY A 29 15.77 0.51 -16.33
CA GLY A 29 16.28 -0.53 -15.44
C GLY A 29 15.51 -0.63 -14.12
N ARG A 30 15.04 0.50 -13.58
CA ARG A 30 14.17 0.51 -12.39
C ARG A 30 12.80 -0.10 -12.67
N ALA A 31 12.18 0.25 -13.80
CA ALA A 31 10.88 -0.29 -14.20
C ALA A 31 10.96 -1.82 -14.43
N VAL A 32 11.92 -2.26 -15.25
CA VAL A 32 12.16 -3.68 -15.52
C VAL A 32 12.57 -4.43 -14.25
N GLY A 33 13.41 -3.83 -13.41
CA GLY A 33 13.83 -4.42 -12.13
C GLY A 33 12.67 -4.64 -11.16
N HIS A 34 11.68 -3.74 -11.13
CA HIS A 34 10.47 -3.93 -10.35
C HIS A 34 9.68 -5.14 -10.83
N THR A 35 9.44 -5.23 -12.15
CA THR A 35 8.75 -6.37 -12.76
C THR A 35 9.50 -7.68 -12.52
N LEU A 36 10.83 -7.70 -12.67
CA LEU A 36 11.65 -8.90 -12.40
C LEU A 36 11.60 -9.29 -10.91
N LYS A 37 11.56 -8.33 -9.99
CA LYS A 37 11.44 -8.59 -8.55
C LYS A 37 10.11 -9.25 -8.22
N GLU A 38 9.01 -8.72 -8.75
CA GLU A 38 7.67 -9.28 -8.56
C GLU A 38 7.54 -10.64 -9.23
N PHE A 39 8.03 -10.79 -10.46
CA PHE A 39 8.06 -12.06 -11.18
C PHE A 39 8.84 -13.12 -10.38
N LYS A 40 10.04 -12.80 -9.89
CA LYS A 40 10.83 -13.69 -9.04
C LYS A 40 10.06 -14.12 -7.79
N ASN A 41 9.38 -13.18 -7.13
CA ASN A 41 8.62 -13.49 -5.92
C ASN A 41 7.41 -14.39 -6.21
N ALA A 42 6.70 -14.15 -7.32
CA ALA A 42 5.60 -14.98 -7.77
C ALA A 42 6.08 -16.39 -8.15
N THR A 43 7.15 -16.49 -8.94
CA THR A 43 7.74 -17.78 -9.34
C THR A 43 8.27 -18.56 -8.13
N ARG A 44 8.87 -17.89 -7.13
CA ARG A 44 9.31 -18.53 -5.88
C ARG A 44 8.16 -19.20 -5.12
N GLY A 45 6.93 -18.68 -5.19
CA GLY A 45 5.76 -19.33 -4.60
C GLY A 45 5.30 -20.57 -5.37
N LEU A 46 5.60 -20.64 -6.67
CA LEU A 46 5.24 -21.76 -7.55
C LEU A 46 6.30 -22.87 -7.57
N THR A 47 7.57 -22.54 -7.32
CA THR A 47 8.69 -23.50 -7.25
C THR A 47 8.84 -24.12 -5.85
N ARG A 48 8.05 -23.67 -4.87
CA ARG A 48 8.16 -24.05 -3.45
C ARG A 48 7.42 -25.32 -3.03
N ASP A 49 7.13 -26.21 -3.97
CA ASP A 49 6.58 -27.53 -3.63
C ASP A 49 7.65 -28.54 -3.20
N ASP A 50 8.97 -28.25 -3.29
CA ASP A 50 10.00 -29.25 -2.95
C ASP A 50 11.22 -28.82 -2.12
N ASP A 51 11.45 -27.55 -1.73
CA ASP A 51 12.63 -27.23 -0.90
C ASP A 51 12.39 -26.12 0.14
N GLU A 52 12.86 -26.44 1.35
CA GLU A 52 12.69 -25.74 2.62
C GLU A 52 13.20 -24.29 2.63
N GLU A 53 12.62 -23.55 3.59
CA GLU A 53 13.00 -22.27 4.17
C GLU A 53 14.32 -21.62 3.73
N GLU A 54 14.21 -20.45 3.07
CA GLU A 54 15.25 -19.42 3.16
C GLU A 54 14.60 -18.05 3.38
N GLU A 55 14.90 -17.48 4.54
CA GLU A 55 14.49 -16.15 4.98
C GLU A 55 14.90 -15.08 3.96
N ALA A 56 13.95 -14.22 3.56
CA ALA A 56 14.28 -12.98 2.86
C ALA A 56 13.68 -11.79 3.63
N LYS A 57 14.43 -11.30 4.62
CA LYS A 57 14.17 -10.02 5.30
C LYS A 57 14.03 -8.89 4.26
N PRO A 58 13.05 -7.99 4.41
CA PRO A 58 12.95 -6.81 3.56
C PRO A 58 14.06 -5.84 3.97
N LYS A 59 15.16 -5.79 3.19
CA LYS A 59 16.04 -4.61 3.18
C LYS A 59 15.37 -3.52 2.35
N ASP A 60 14.40 -2.88 3.01
CA ASP A 60 13.95 -1.57 2.66
C ASP A 60 15.01 -0.59 3.19
N GLN A 61 15.92 -0.13 2.32
CA GLN A 61 16.73 1.06 2.57
C GLN A 61 17.50 1.51 1.33
N GLN A 62 17.41 2.83 1.09
CA GLN A 62 17.94 3.69 0.00
C GLN A 62 16.99 3.87 -1.20
N GLN A 63 15.92 4.69 -1.17
CA GLN A 63 15.62 6.02 -0.59
C GLN A 63 16.06 7.23 -1.46
N GLN A 64 15.25 8.31 -1.38
CA GLN A 64 15.58 9.74 -1.61
C GLN A 64 15.45 10.22 -3.08
N ALA A 65 14.26 10.65 -3.52
CA ALA A 65 13.99 12.09 -3.57
C ALA A 65 12.50 12.51 -3.44
N LYS A 66 11.56 11.62 -3.08
CA LYS A 66 10.11 12.00 -3.05
C LYS A 66 9.30 11.53 -1.84
N THR A 67 9.92 10.97 -0.82
CA THR A 67 9.15 10.43 0.33
C THR A 67 8.87 11.47 1.41
N ALA A 68 9.62 12.58 1.50
CA ALA A 68 9.41 13.57 2.56
C ALA A 68 8.17 14.48 2.37
N VAL A 69 7.54 14.51 1.20
CA VAL A 69 6.35 15.35 0.92
C VAL A 69 5.04 14.56 1.07
N VAL A 70 5.12 13.22 1.17
CA VAL A 70 3.94 12.34 1.14
C VAL A 70 3.49 11.93 2.55
N THR A 71 4.40 11.87 3.53
CA THR A 71 4.07 11.40 4.88
C THR A 71 3.22 12.38 5.70
N GLU A 72 3.35 13.68 5.46
CA GLU A 72 2.58 14.68 6.23
C GLU A 72 1.13 14.79 5.75
N LYS A 73 0.91 14.58 4.44
CA LYS A 73 -0.42 14.62 3.82
C LYS A 73 -1.22 13.33 4.10
N ASP A 74 -0.59 12.17 3.99
CA ASP A 74 -1.28 10.87 4.17
C ASP A 74 -1.63 10.57 5.64
N ALA A 75 -0.85 11.11 6.60
CA ALA A 75 -1.18 11.02 8.02
C ALA A 75 -2.39 11.90 8.37
N PHE A 76 -2.44 13.11 7.83
CA PHE A 76 -3.56 14.03 8.00
C PHE A 76 -4.86 13.49 7.39
N ASP A 77 -4.77 12.89 6.20
CA ASP A 77 -5.93 12.29 5.52
C ASP A 77 -6.46 11.06 6.29
N ARG A 78 -5.56 10.24 6.87
CA ARG A 78 -5.95 9.10 7.71
C ARG A 78 -6.59 9.53 9.02
N GLU A 79 -6.00 10.51 9.71
CA GLU A 79 -6.54 11.01 10.98
C GLU A 79 -7.91 11.68 10.78
N LYS A 80 -8.09 12.42 9.68
CA LYS A 80 -9.38 13.02 9.32
C LYS A 80 -10.44 11.95 9.01
N MET A 81 -10.07 10.90 8.28
CA MET A 81 -10.95 9.77 7.98
C MET A 81 -11.36 8.99 9.24
N GLU A 82 -10.42 8.74 10.16
CA GLU A 82 -10.68 8.04 11.42
C GLU A 82 -11.61 8.85 12.35
N ARG A 83 -11.45 10.17 12.39
CA ARG A 83 -12.38 11.05 13.11
C ARG A 83 -13.79 10.99 12.51
N GLU A 84 -13.91 11.03 11.19
CA GLU A 84 -15.21 10.97 10.52
C GLU A 84 -15.92 9.61 10.75
N ILE A 85 -15.18 8.50 10.70
CA ILE A 85 -15.71 7.17 10.96
C ILE A 85 -16.20 7.04 12.41
N ARG A 86 -15.42 7.54 13.38
CA ARG A 86 -15.78 7.50 14.80
C ARG A 86 -17.04 8.32 15.09
N GLU A 87 -17.15 9.51 14.49
CA GLU A 87 -18.31 10.38 14.70
C GLU A 87 -19.59 9.79 14.10
N ARG A 88 -19.50 9.14 12.93
CA ARG A 88 -20.64 8.43 12.31
C ARG A 88 -21.10 7.24 13.15
N LEU A 89 -20.17 6.48 13.72
CA LEU A 89 -20.46 5.32 14.58
C LEU A 89 -21.16 5.73 15.89
N GLU A 90 -20.77 6.86 16.49
CA GLU A 90 -21.39 7.35 17.72
C GLU A 90 -22.82 7.84 17.50
N ARG A 91 -23.08 8.49 16.35
CA ARG A 91 -24.43 8.92 15.97
C ARG A 91 -25.37 7.75 15.73
N GLU A 92 -24.92 6.70 15.03
CA GLU A 92 -25.74 5.48 14.85
C GLU A 92 -26.08 4.80 16.17
N ARG A 93 -25.16 4.81 17.15
CA ARG A 93 -25.41 4.20 18.46
C ARG A 93 -26.45 4.99 19.27
N LEU A 94 -26.33 6.31 19.29
CA LEU A 94 -27.29 7.19 19.97
C LEU A 94 -28.69 7.07 19.37
N GLU A 95 -28.80 7.01 18.04
CA GLU A 95 -30.10 6.83 17.37
C GLU A 95 -30.75 5.50 17.71
N LYS A 96 -29.96 4.41 17.79
CA LYS A 96 -30.46 3.10 18.23
C LYS A 96 -30.94 3.13 19.67
N GLU A 97 -30.17 3.76 20.57
CA GLU A 97 -30.54 3.85 21.99
C GLU A 97 -31.79 4.71 22.20
N ILE A 98 -31.92 5.83 21.49
CA ILE A 98 -33.11 6.69 21.55
C ILE A 98 -34.34 5.94 21.03
N ARG A 99 -34.20 5.21 19.93
CA ARG A 99 -35.30 4.44 19.34
C ARG A 99 -35.78 3.34 20.29
N GLU A 100 -34.85 2.64 20.93
CA GLU A 100 -35.14 1.61 21.92
C GLU A 100 -35.86 2.19 23.16
N LYS A 101 -35.39 3.34 23.67
CA LYS A 101 -36.05 4.02 24.80
C LYS A 101 -37.46 4.50 24.46
N LEU A 102 -37.66 5.06 23.27
CA LEU A 102 -38.98 5.49 22.79
C LEU A 102 -39.95 4.31 22.64
N GLU A 103 -39.45 3.15 22.21
CA GLU A 103 -40.25 1.92 22.08
C GLU A 103 -40.67 1.39 23.46
N GLN A 104 -39.74 1.37 24.42
CA GLN A 104 -40.06 1.00 25.81
C GLN A 104 -41.09 1.94 26.43
N GLU A 105 -40.95 3.25 26.23
CA GLU A 105 -41.91 4.24 26.74
C GLU A 105 -43.30 4.04 26.15
N ARG A 106 -43.40 3.74 24.84
CA ARG A 106 -44.68 3.40 24.20
C ARG A 106 -45.33 2.15 24.77
N LEU A 107 -44.56 1.09 25.00
CA LEU A 107 -45.06 -0.15 25.60
C LEU A 107 -45.53 0.07 27.05
N GLN A 108 -44.89 0.96 27.79
CA GLN A 108 -45.34 1.35 29.13
C GLN A 108 -46.65 2.15 29.09
N ALA A 109 -46.77 3.09 28.16
CA ALA A 109 -47.99 3.87 27.96
C ALA A 109 -49.18 2.99 27.54
N GLU A 110 -48.96 2.02 26.65
CA GLU A 110 -49.98 1.08 26.19
C GLU A 110 -50.46 0.17 27.33
N ASN A 111 -49.54 -0.39 28.12
CA ASN A 111 -49.89 -1.21 29.27
C ASN A 111 -50.57 -0.41 30.39
N ALA A 112 -50.28 0.89 30.53
CA ALA A 112 -50.95 1.76 31.49
C ALA A 112 -52.41 2.05 31.10
N GLN A 113 -52.72 2.11 29.80
CA GLN A 113 -54.09 2.29 29.31
C GLN A 113 -54.96 1.04 29.47
N HIS A 114 -54.35 -0.15 29.45
CA HIS A 114 -55.07 -1.42 29.61
C HIS A 114 -55.36 -1.81 31.07
N LYS A 115 -54.84 -1.05 32.05
CA LYS A 115 -54.93 -1.33 33.49
C LYS A 115 -55.86 -0.37 34.26
N ALA A 116 -56.51 0.57 33.56
CA ALA A 116 -57.54 1.47 34.08
C ALA A 116 -58.93 1.03 33.61
#